data_AF-A0A072PHF0-F1
#
_entry.id   AF-A0A072PHF0-F1
#
_cell.length_a   1.000
_cell.length_b   1.000
_cell.length_c   1.000
_cell.angle_alpha   90.00
_cell.angle_beta   90.00
_cell.angle_gamma   90.00
#
_symmetry.space_group_name_H-M   'P 1'
#
loop_
_entity.id
_entity.type
_entity.pdbx_description
1 polymer ?
#
loop_
_entity_poly.entity_id
_entity_poly.type
_entity_poly.pdbx_seq_one_letter_code
_entity_poly.pdbx_strand_id
1 'polypeptide(L)'
;NHQIATLLFLEPPHSHDPTAIADFISLPTAMLNQLPAAAQDLLWTVQEATSIVFASYQRLQELLERSEDNVLESEALDTRQRYPNAISFNYRNYLQAERDYLLIDAMPDWRHKAVRLTIALKDHSSLRFQWSGQHMTVGGWWKSIQRTVASWAEQAEEIVIPEPQAIQEELQLKFSRPSTKT
;
A
#
# COMPACT_ATOMS: atom_id res chain seq x y z
N ASN A 1 21.69 -21.07 6.87
CA ASN A 1 20.44 -20.44 6.37
C ASN A 1 19.67 -19.62 7.42
N HIS A 2 20.34 -18.91 8.34
CA HIS A 2 19.70 -17.89 9.20
C HIS A 2 19.48 -16.54 8.46
N GLN A 3 20.09 -16.34 7.29
CA GLN A 3 20.03 -15.08 6.57
C GLN A 3 18.66 -14.80 5.93
N ILE A 4 17.91 -15.79 5.45
CA ILE A 4 16.64 -15.55 4.73
C ILE A 4 15.53 -15.05 5.66
N ALA A 5 15.42 -15.60 6.87
CA ALA A 5 14.47 -15.12 7.88
C ALA A 5 14.84 -13.73 8.45
N THR A 6 16.13 -13.37 8.38
CA THR A 6 16.63 -12.05 8.80
C THR A 6 16.49 -11.02 7.67
N LEU A 7 16.57 -11.44 6.41
CA LEU A 7 16.42 -10.59 5.22
C LEU A 7 15.01 -10.06 5.05
N LEU A 8 13.99 -10.80 5.51
CA LEU A 8 12.61 -10.34 5.47
C LEU A 8 12.24 -9.39 6.64
N PHE A 9 12.89 -9.52 7.80
CA PHE A 9 12.79 -8.54 8.91
C PHE A 9 13.51 -7.22 8.58
N LEU A 10 14.44 -7.26 7.63
CA LEU A 10 15.26 -6.16 7.14
C LEU A 10 14.99 -5.90 5.64
N GLU A 11 13.76 -6.11 5.15
CA GLU A 11 13.48 -5.67 3.79
C GLU A 11 13.79 -4.17 3.67
N PRO A 12 14.52 -3.77 2.62
CA PRO A 12 15.09 -2.43 2.54
C PRO A 12 13.97 -1.39 2.60
N PRO A 13 14.27 -0.13 3.01
CA PRO A 13 13.28 0.94 2.97
C PRO A 13 12.59 0.92 1.61
N HIS A 14 11.26 0.83 1.61
CA HIS A 14 10.39 0.68 0.45
C HIS A 14 11.05 1.29 -0.79
N SER A 15 11.52 0.43 -1.72
CA SER A 15 12.12 0.88 -2.97
C SER A 15 11.00 1.46 -3.85
N HIS A 16 10.57 2.67 -3.52
CA HIS A 16 9.59 3.41 -4.26
C HIS A 16 10.29 4.11 -5.41
N ASP A 17 9.72 3.97 -6.61
CA ASP A 17 10.18 4.67 -7.79
C ASP A 17 9.12 5.69 -8.20
N PRO A 18 9.37 7.00 -8.02
CA PRO A 18 8.46 8.05 -8.46
C PRO A 18 8.13 7.97 -9.97
N THR A 19 8.99 7.36 -10.78
CA THR A 19 8.73 7.19 -12.22
C THR A 19 7.62 6.18 -12.51
N ALA A 20 7.39 5.20 -11.62
CA ALA A 20 6.34 4.19 -11.77
C ALA A 20 4.92 4.79 -11.75
N ILE A 21 4.76 5.98 -11.18
CA ILE A 21 3.49 6.71 -11.14
C ILE A 21 3.52 7.98 -11.99
N ALA A 22 4.62 8.29 -12.68
CA ALA A 22 4.80 9.56 -13.36
C ALA A 22 3.73 9.82 -14.41
N ASP A 23 3.31 8.79 -15.16
CA ASP A 23 2.25 8.87 -16.16
C ASP A 23 0.89 9.24 -15.54
N PHE A 24 0.71 8.89 -14.27
CA PHE A 24 -0.53 9.11 -13.52
C PHE A 24 -0.54 10.46 -12.78
N ILE A 25 0.57 10.85 -12.15
CA ILE A 25 0.62 12.01 -11.25
C ILE A 25 1.36 13.24 -11.81
N SER A 26 1.94 13.15 -13.01
CA SER A 26 2.66 14.30 -13.58
C SER A 26 1.73 15.21 -14.37
N LEU A 27 1.84 16.51 -14.12
CA LEU A 27 1.27 17.53 -14.99
C LEU A 27 2.20 17.76 -16.19
N PRO A 28 1.66 18.06 -17.39
CA PRO A 28 2.49 18.51 -18.50
C PRO A 28 3.31 19.74 -18.11
N THR A 29 4.56 19.83 -18.58
CA THR A 29 5.47 20.94 -18.24
C THR A 29 4.86 22.32 -18.52
N ALA A 30 4.09 22.45 -19.60
CA ALA A 30 3.39 23.69 -19.94
C ALA A 30 2.32 24.10 -18.91
N MET A 31 1.71 23.14 -18.21
CA MET A 31 0.78 23.40 -17.12
C MET A 31 1.52 23.62 -15.80
N LEU A 32 2.59 22.87 -15.54
CA LEU A 32 3.45 23.06 -14.36
C LEU A 32 3.99 24.49 -14.28
N ASN A 33 4.44 25.04 -15.42
CA ASN A 33 4.96 26.41 -15.52
C ASN A 33 3.91 27.51 -15.26
N GLN A 34 2.62 27.18 -15.25
CA GLN A 34 1.55 28.12 -14.90
C GLN A 34 1.27 28.15 -13.39
N LEU A 35 1.82 27.20 -12.63
CA LEU A 35 1.63 27.12 -11.18
C LEU A 35 2.74 27.91 -10.45
N PRO A 36 2.43 28.51 -9.28
CA PRO A 36 3.44 29.12 -8.43
C PRO A 36 4.52 28.12 -8.01
N ALA A 37 5.77 28.58 -7.81
CA ALA A 37 6.89 27.72 -7.40
C ALA A 37 6.55 26.88 -6.14
N ALA A 38 5.89 27.48 -5.14
CA ALA A 38 5.45 26.77 -3.94
C ALA A 38 4.47 25.61 -4.25
N ALA A 39 3.62 25.74 -5.27
CA ALA A 39 2.72 24.67 -5.69
C ALA A 39 3.46 23.57 -6.46
N GLN A 40 4.51 23.92 -7.22
CA GLN A 40 5.38 22.96 -7.90
C GLN A 40 6.18 22.12 -6.88
N ASP A 41 6.75 22.76 -5.86
CA ASP A 41 7.46 22.07 -4.77
C ASP A 41 6.52 21.12 -4.01
N LEU A 42 5.30 21.59 -3.68
CA LEU A 42 4.29 20.75 -3.04
C LEU A 42 3.87 19.59 -3.93
N LEU A 43 3.76 19.81 -5.24
CA LEU A 43 3.45 18.74 -6.18
C LEU A 43 4.52 17.66 -6.13
N TRP A 44 5.80 18.02 -6.16
CA TRP A 44 6.90 17.06 -6.02
C TRP A 44 6.79 16.23 -4.73
N THR A 45 6.53 16.87 -3.59
CA THR A 45 6.40 16.13 -2.31
C THR A 45 5.20 15.19 -2.29
N VAL A 46 4.11 15.54 -2.97
CA VAL A 46 2.94 14.68 -3.11
C VAL A 46 3.21 13.53 -4.09
N GLN A 47 3.99 13.76 -5.15
CA GLN A 47 4.42 12.71 -6.07
C GLN A 47 5.24 11.65 -5.34
N GLU A 48 6.24 12.07 -4.56
CA GLU A 48 7.04 11.18 -3.72
C GLU A 48 6.18 10.41 -2.71
N ALA A 49 5.28 11.09 -2.00
CA ALA A 49 4.38 10.41 -1.07
C ALA A 49 3.44 9.41 -1.78
N THR A 50 2.98 9.75 -2.99
CA THR A 50 2.11 8.86 -3.77
C THR A 50 2.86 7.63 -4.23
N SER A 51 4.15 7.73 -4.58
CA SER A 51 4.93 6.58 -5.01
C SER A 51 5.22 5.64 -3.84
N ILE A 52 5.37 6.17 -2.63
CA ILE A 52 5.47 5.35 -1.41
C ILE A 52 4.17 4.57 -1.18
N VAL A 53 3.02 5.25 -1.21
CA VAL A 53 1.70 4.60 -1.05
C VAL A 53 1.49 3.54 -2.13
N PHE A 54 1.81 3.87 -3.39
CA PHE A 54 1.67 2.95 -4.51
C PHE A 54 2.57 1.71 -4.36
N ALA A 55 3.85 1.91 -4.01
CA ALA A 55 4.79 0.81 -3.83
C ALA A 55 4.35 -0.13 -2.69
N SER A 56 3.86 0.45 -1.59
CA SER A 56 3.32 -0.33 -0.47
C SER A 56 2.06 -1.11 -0.86
N TYR A 57 1.14 -0.47 -1.59
CA TYR A 57 -0.04 -1.14 -2.13
C TYR A 57 0.33 -2.29 -3.09
N GLN A 58 1.27 -2.08 -4.02
CA GLN A 58 1.72 -3.13 -4.94
C GLN A 58 2.32 -4.32 -4.19
N ARG A 59 3.18 -4.05 -3.22
CA ARG A 59 3.79 -5.08 -2.38
C ARG A 59 2.74 -5.88 -1.60
N LEU A 60 1.70 -5.21 -1.09
CA LEU A 60 0.59 -5.88 -0.44
C LEU A 60 -0.17 -6.80 -1.41
N GLN A 61 -0.40 -6.38 -2.65
CA GLN A 61 -0.99 -7.23 -3.69
C GLN A 61 -0.08 -8.42 -4.04
N GLU A 62 1.23 -8.21 -4.18
CA GLU A 62 2.19 -9.29 -4.45
C GLU A 62 2.21 -10.33 -3.31
N LEU A 63 2.12 -9.89 -2.05
CA LEU A 63 2.01 -10.78 -0.90
C LEU A 63 0.69 -11.56 -0.92
N LEU A 64 -0.43 -10.97 -1.37
CA LEU A 64 -1.69 -11.70 -1.50
C LEU A 64 -1.68 -12.73 -2.63
N GLU A 65 -1.07 -12.40 -3.77
CA GLU A 65 -0.92 -13.31 -4.91
C GLU A 65 -0.03 -14.51 -4.58
N ARG A 66 0.98 -14.29 -3.72
CA ARG A 66 1.74 -15.36 -3.08
C ARG A 66 0.87 -16.03 -2.01
N SER A 67 -0.06 -16.88 -2.43
CA SER A 67 -0.91 -17.64 -1.49
C SER A 67 -0.06 -18.37 -0.43
N GLU A 68 -0.61 -18.55 0.78
CA GLU A 68 0.05 -19.28 1.86
C GLU A 68 0.54 -20.67 1.38
N ASP A 69 -0.27 -21.35 0.56
CA ASP A 69 0.07 -22.65 -0.05
C ASP A 69 1.26 -22.56 -1.01
N ASN A 70 1.34 -21.53 -1.86
CA ASN A 70 2.46 -21.32 -2.78
C ASN A 70 3.77 -21.05 -2.01
N VAL A 71 3.70 -20.34 -0.89
CA VAL A 71 4.85 -20.08 -0.02
C VAL A 71 5.29 -21.37 0.68
N LEU A 72 4.34 -22.15 1.21
CA LEU A 72 4.62 -23.43 1.84
C LEU A 72 5.22 -24.45 0.86
N GLU A 73 4.73 -24.52 -0.38
CA GLU A 73 5.27 -25.40 -1.43
C GLU A 73 6.66 -24.97 -1.92
N SER A 74 6.86 -23.67 -2.14
CA SER A 74 8.15 -23.13 -2.59
C SER A 74 9.26 -23.31 -1.55
N GLU A 75 8.96 -23.16 -0.25
CA GLU A 75 9.95 -23.33 0.81
C GLU A 75 10.16 -24.79 1.25
N ALA A 76 9.16 -25.66 1.01
CA ALA A 76 9.29 -27.10 1.23
C ALA A 76 10.32 -27.75 0.26
N LEU A 77 10.48 -27.18 -0.95
CA LEU A 77 11.47 -27.62 -1.92
C LEU A 77 12.91 -27.26 -1.51
N ASP A 78 13.10 -26.20 -0.72
CA ASP A 78 14.42 -25.64 -0.40
C ASP A 78 14.94 -26.01 1.00
N THR A 79 14.09 -26.56 1.87
CA THR A 79 14.52 -26.95 3.24
C THR A 79 13.93 -28.26 3.74
N ARG A 80 14.83 -29.25 3.90
CA ARG A 80 14.64 -30.36 4.86
C ARG A 80 14.33 -29.75 6.23
N GLN A 81 13.12 -30.00 6.74
CA GLN A 81 12.67 -29.71 8.12
C GLN A 81 12.62 -28.23 8.55
N ARG A 82 11.82 -27.39 7.88
CA ARG A 82 11.29 -26.17 8.53
C ARG A 82 9.83 -26.34 8.92
N TYR A 83 9.53 -25.91 10.15
CA TYR A 83 8.22 -25.99 10.77
C TYR A 83 7.19 -25.18 9.95
N PRO A 84 6.14 -25.82 9.39
CA PRO A 84 5.11 -25.14 8.60
C PRO A 84 4.52 -23.92 9.32
N ASN A 85 4.34 -24.04 10.64
CA ASN A 85 3.81 -22.98 11.51
C ASN A 85 4.63 -21.69 11.47
N ALA A 86 5.96 -21.76 11.28
CA ALA A 86 6.81 -20.57 11.24
C ALA A 86 6.69 -19.82 9.90
N ILE A 87 6.48 -20.53 8.80
CA ILE A 87 6.34 -19.96 7.45
C ILE A 87 5.00 -19.23 7.34
N SER A 88 3.91 -19.89 7.74
CA SER A 88 2.57 -19.30 7.85
C SER A 88 2.54 -18.06 8.75
N PHE A 89 3.21 -18.12 9.92
CA PHE A 89 3.31 -17.00 10.84
C PHE A 89 4.05 -15.81 10.21
N ASN A 90 5.18 -16.05 9.55
CA ASN A 90 5.95 -15.00 8.90
C ASN A 90 5.18 -14.36 7.74
N TYR A 91 4.56 -15.16 6.87
CA TYR A 91 3.74 -14.69 5.76
C TYR A 91 2.69 -13.67 6.21
N ARG A 92 1.99 -13.97 7.30
CA ARG A 92 0.92 -13.13 7.83
C ARG A 92 1.44 -11.90 8.53
N ASN A 93 2.57 -12.02 9.25
CA ASN A 93 3.22 -10.85 9.81
C ASN A 93 3.65 -9.88 8.70
N TYR A 94 4.09 -10.36 7.53
CA TYR A 94 4.39 -9.48 6.39
C TYR A 94 3.13 -8.83 5.83
N LEU A 95 2.05 -9.59 5.62
CA LEU A 95 0.77 -9.02 5.19
C LEU A 95 0.25 -7.96 6.15
N GLN A 96 0.26 -8.25 7.45
CA GLN A 96 -0.21 -7.34 8.49
C GLN A 96 0.69 -6.10 8.58
N ALA A 97 2.01 -6.28 8.60
CA ALA A 97 2.95 -5.17 8.66
C ALA A 97 2.84 -4.25 7.45
N GLU A 98 2.70 -4.81 6.24
CA GLU A 98 2.55 -4.00 5.02
C GLU A 98 1.23 -3.24 5.01
N ARG A 99 0.13 -3.92 5.39
CA ARG A 99 -1.19 -3.28 5.52
C ARG A 99 -1.16 -2.15 6.56
N ASP A 100 -0.54 -2.39 7.71
CA ASP A 100 -0.42 -1.38 8.76
C ASP A 100 0.45 -0.21 8.31
N TYR A 101 1.58 -0.45 7.66
CA TYR A 101 2.42 0.61 7.11
C TYR A 101 1.64 1.48 6.11
N LEU A 102 0.91 0.85 5.18
CA LEU A 102 0.09 1.58 4.21
C LEU A 102 -0.96 2.46 4.90
N LEU A 103 -1.71 1.91 5.86
CA LEU A 103 -2.87 2.57 6.45
C LEU A 103 -2.53 3.54 7.58
N ILE A 104 -1.51 3.24 8.38
CA ILE A 104 -1.15 3.95 9.60
C ILE A 104 -0.03 4.97 9.36
N ASP A 105 0.89 4.71 8.43
CA ASP A 105 2.04 5.60 8.18
C ASP A 105 1.94 6.31 6.82
N ALA A 106 1.90 5.57 5.72
CA ALA A 106 2.01 6.13 4.37
C ALA A 106 0.79 6.98 3.98
N MET A 107 -0.42 6.49 4.24
CA MET A 107 -1.66 7.20 3.91
C MET A 107 -1.85 8.51 4.71
N PRO A 108 -1.61 8.55 6.05
CA PRO A 108 -1.66 9.80 6.80
C PRO A 108 -0.64 10.84 6.33
N ASP A 109 0.60 10.45 6.04
CA ASP A 109 1.61 11.36 5.48
C ASP A 109 1.17 11.91 4.12
N TRP A 110 0.70 11.03 3.22
CA TRP A 110 0.16 11.44 1.93
C TRP A 110 -1.01 12.41 2.09
N ARG A 111 -1.98 12.14 2.98
CA ARG A 111 -3.13 13.02 3.24
C ARG A 111 -2.67 14.40 3.73
N HIS A 112 -1.68 14.46 4.62
CA HIS A 112 -1.13 15.72 5.09
C HIS A 112 -0.55 16.57 3.96
N LYS A 113 0.26 15.96 3.08
CA LYS A 113 0.85 16.62 1.90
C LYS A 113 -0.23 17.02 0.88
N ALA A 114 -1.21 16.14 0.65
CA ALA A 114 -2.33 16.37 -0.27
C ALA A 114 -3.22 17.56 0.15
N VAL A 115 -3.47 17.76 1.45
CA VAL A 115 -4.21 18.93 1.94
C VAL A 115 -3.48 20.23 1.59
N ARG A 116 -2.17 20.27 1.80
CA ARG A 116 -1.35 21.44 1.48
C ARG A 116 -1.36 21.76 -0.02
N LEU A 117 -1.23 20.74 -0.87
CA LEU A 117 -1.32 20.92 -2.32
C LEU A 117 -2.72 21.38 -2.75
N THR A 118 -3.78 20.84 -2.15
CA THR A 118 -5.16 21.26 -2.43
C THR A 118 -5.36 22.75 -2.19
N ILE A 119 -4.80 23.28 -1.09
CA ILE A 119 -4.84 24.72 -0.79
C ILE A 119 -4.07 25.52 -1.83
N ALA A 120 -2.86 25.08 -2.19
CA ALA A 120 -2.02 25.76 -3.18
C ALA A 120 -2.61 25.76 -4.60
N LEU A 121 -3.38 24.73 -4.97
CA LEU A 121 -4.03 24.62 -6.27
C LEU A 121 -5.38 25.32 -6.35
N LYS A 122 -5.93 25.83 -5.24
CA LYS A 122 -7.30 26.35 -5.16
C LYS A 122 -7.62 27.37 -6.26
N ASP A 123 -6.74 28.36 -6.44
CA ASP A 123 -6.92 29.46 -7.40
C ASP A 123 -6.64 29.04 -8.86
N HIS A 124 -6.00 27.89 -9.05
CA HIS A 124 -5.60 27.35 -10.35
C HIS A 124 -6.47 26.15 -10.76
N SER A 125 -7.47 25.80 -9.95
CA SER A 125 -8.29 24.59 -10.11
C SER A 125 -9.11 24.55 -11.41
N SER A 126 -9.37 25.71 -12.02
CA SER A 126 -10.11 25.85 -13.27
C SER A 126 -9.24 25.80 -14.53
N LEU A 127 -7.90 25.84 -14.39
CA LEU A 127 -6.98 25.76 -15.53
C LEU A 127 -7.18 24.46 -16.29
N ARG A 128 -7.28 24.55 -17.61
CA ARG A 128 -7.54 23.41 -18.50
C ARG A 128 -6.26 22.96 -19.18
N PHE A 129 -6.10 21.65 -19.30
CA PHE A 129 -5.02 21.03 -20.04
C PHE A 129 -5.48 19.70 -20.65
N GLN A 130 -4.63 19.13 -21.48
CA GLN A 130 -4.81 17.79 -22.01
C GLN A 130 -3.97 16.82 -21.18
N TRP A 131 -4.60 15.74 -20.72
CA TRP A 131 -3.97 14.65 -19.97
C TRP A 131 -4.47 13.32 -20.51
N SER A 132 -3.55 12.43 -20.88
CA SER A 132 -3.87 11.13 -21.48
C SER A 132 -4.88 11.22 -22.64
N GLY A 133 -4.72 12.24 -23.49
CA GLY A 133 -5.60 12.50 -24.63
C GLY A 133 -6.93 13.19 -24.30
N GLN A 134 -7.30 13.36 -23.03
CA GLN A 134 -8.55 13.98 -22.60
C GLN A 134 -8.36 15.40 -22.09
N HIS A 135 -9.32 16.28 -22.37
CA HIS A 135 -9.36 17.62 -21.77
C HIS A 135 -9.87 17.56 -20.33
N MET A 136 -9.10 18.09 -19.40
CA MET A 136 -9.49 18.17 -17.99
C MET A 136 -8.99 19.45 -17.32
N THR A 137 -9.53 19.72 -16.14
CA THR A 137 -9.09 20.83 -15.29
C THR A 137 -8.08 20.34 -14.26
N VAL A 138 -7.21 21.23 -13.76
CA VAL A 138 -6.29 20.92 -12.64
C VAL A 138 -7.06 20.41 -11.43
N GLY A 139 -8.21 21.01 -11.10
CA GLY A 139 -9.05 20.51 -10.02
C GLY A 139 -9.66 19.13 -10.29
N GLY A 140 -10.02 18.83 -11.54
CA GLY A 140 -10.55 17.52 -11.94
C GLY A 140 -9.48 16.43 -11.89
N TRP A 141 -8.30 16.73 -12.44
CA TRP A 141 -7.11 15.90 -12.37
C TRP A 141 -6.72 15.58 -10.92
N TRP A 142 -6.62 16.61 -10.08
CA TRP A 142 -6.24 16.44 -8.68
C TRP A 142 -7.24 15.57 -7.92
N LYS A 143 -8.55 15.78 -8.12
CA LYS A 143 -9.59 14.91 -7.56
C LYS A 143 -9.51 13.47 -8.06
N SER A 144 -9.07 13.26 -9.30
CA SER A 144 -8.86 11.91 -9.83
C SER A 144 -7.75 11.20 -9.06
N ILE A 145 -6.63 11.90 -8.83
CA ILE A 145 -5.52 11.34 -8.05
C ILE A 145 -5.97 10.99 -6.65
N GLN A 146 -6.69 11.90 -5.99
CA GLN A 146 -7.21 11.67 -4.64
C GLN A 146 -8.10 10.43 -4.56
N ARG A 147 -8.95 10.20 -5.57
CA ARG A 147 -9.82 9.03 -5.64
C ARG A 147 -9.04 7.73 -5.83
N THR A 148 -8.07 7.71 -6.74
CA THR A 148 -7.24 6.52 -6.96
C THR A 148 -6.45 6.16 -5.70
N VAL A 149 -5.81 7.14 -5.06
CA VAL A 149 -5.04 6.88 -3.83
C VAL A 149 -5.96 6.41 -2.69
N ALA A 150 -7.15 7.01 -2.55
CA ALA A 150 -8.14 6.54 -1.60
C ALA A 150 -8.58 5.09 -1.88
N SER A 151 -8.78 4.72 -3.16
CA SER A 151 -9.16 3.35 -3.51
C SER A 151 -8.10 2.30 -3.16
N TRP A 152 -6.81 2.65 -3.14
CA TRP A 152 -5.76 1.72 -2.70
C TRP A 152 -5.85 1.46 -1.20
N ALA A 153 -6.14 2.51 -0.42
CA ALA A 153 -6.37 2.37 1.01
C ALA A 153 -7.64 1.58 1.32
N GLU A 154 -8.75 1.86 0.63
CA GLU A 154 -10.01 1.11 0.78
C GLU A 154 -9.79 -0.38 0.46
N GLN A 155 -9.14 -0.70 -0.66
CA GLN A 155 -8.79 -2.08 -1.01
C GLN A 155 -7.91 -2.73 0.05
N ALA A 156 -6.96 -2.00 0.65
CA ALA A 156 -6.12 -2.52 1.72
C ALA A 156 -6.88 -2.75 3.04
N GLU A 157 -7.88 -1.92 3.35
CA GLU A 157 -8.76 -2.09 4.50
C GLU A 157 -9.60 -3.36 4.37
N GLU A 158 -10.09 -3.66 3.17
CA GLU A 158 -10.94 -4.82 2.84
C GLU A 158 -10.18 -6.17 2.87
N ILE A 159 -8.84 -6.15 2.91
CA ILE A 159 -8.05 -7.38 2.99
C ILE A 159 -8.30 -8.08 4.32
N VAL A 160 -8.81 -9.31 4.22
CA VAL A 160 -8.95 -10.23 5.34
C VAL A 160 -7.67 -11.04 5.47
N ILE A 161 -6.90 -10.78 6.53
CA ILE A 161 -5.68 -11.53 6.82
C ILE A 161 -6.08 -12.87 7.46
N PRO A 162 -5.63 -14.03 6.93
CA PRO A 162 -6.01 -15.34 7.46
C PRO A 162 -5.59 -15.54 8.92
N GLU A 163 -6.52 -15.96 9.79
CA GLU A 163 -6.27 -16.32 11.19
C GLU A 163 -5.54 -17.67 11.32
N PRO A 164 -4.69 -17.91 12.34
CA PRO A 164 -3.96 -19.17 12.50
C PRO A 164 -4.90 -20.35 12.63
N GLN A 165 -4.61 -21.45 11.94
CA GLN A 165 -5.32 -22.71 12.18
C GLN A 165 -5.28 -23.07 13.66
N ALA A 166 -4.18 -22.78 14.37
CA ALA A 166 -4.09 -22.95 15.82
C ALA A 166 -5.10 -22.09 16.63
N ILE A 167 -5.37 -20.85 16.20
CA ILE A 167 -6.39 -19.98 16.83
C ILE A 167 -7.79 -20.44 16.41
N GLN A 168 -7.99 -20.86 15.16
CA GLN A 168 -9.25 -21.46 14.70
C GLN A 168 -9.57 -22.77 15.43
N GLU A 169 -8.60 -23.66 15.62
CA GLU A 169 -8.71 -24.89 16.37
C GLU A 169 -8.97 -24.60 17.85
N GLU A 170 -8.26 -23.63 18.46
CA GLU A 170 -8.49 -23.23 19.85
C GLU A 170 -9.87 -22.57 20.04
N LEU A 171 -10.33 -21.76 19.08
CA LEU A 171 -11.67 -21.19 19.06
C LEU A 171 -12.73 -22.28 18.85
N GLN A 172 -12.54 -23.20 17.90
CA GLN A 172 -13.44 -24.33 17.69
C GLN A 172 -13.50 -25.24 18.94
N LEU A 173 -12.38 -25.46 19.63
CA LEU A 173 -12.32 -26.18 20.90
C LEU A 173 -13.03 -25.41 22.04
N LYS A 174 -12.91 -24.08 22.10
CA LYS A 174 -13.61 -23.23 23.09
C LYS A 174 -15.13 -23.18 22.84
N PHE A 175 -15.56 -23.14 21.58
CA PHE A 175 -16.98 -23.11 21.20
C PHE A 175 -17.64 -24.50 21.14
N SER A 176 -16.87 -25.59 21.03
CA SER A 176 -17.37 -26.97 21.04
C SER A 176 -17.41 -27.61 22.44
N ARG A 177 -16.85 -26.97 23.48
CA ARG A 177 -17.02 -27.44 24.86
C ARG A 177 -18.41 -27.02 25.37
N PRO A 178 -19.35 -27.94 25.63
CA PRO A 178 -20.57 -27.57 26.35
C PRO A 178 -20.17 -27.05 27.72
N SER A 179 -20.76 -25.92 28.13
CA SER A 179 -20.63 -25.38 29.49
C SER A 179 -21.26 -26.38 30.48
N THR A 180 -20.52 -27.41 30.87
CA THR A 180 -20.84 -28.21 32.05
C THR A 180 -20.52 -27.38 33.29
N LYS A 181 -21.47 -26.52 33.66
CA LYS A 181 -21.66 -26.16 35.06
C LYS A 181 -22.34 -27.35 35.73
N THR A 182 -21.61 -28.11 36.53
CA THR A 182 -22.06 -28.58 37.86
C THR A 182 -20.84 -29.03 38.64
#